data_AF-A0A9D8SM67-F1
#
_entry.id   AF-A0A9D8SM67-F1
#
_cell.length_a   1.000
_cell.length_b   1.000
_cell.length_c   1.000
_cell.angle_alpha   90.00
_cell.angle_beta   90.00
_cell.angle_gamma   90.00
#
_symmetry.space_group_name_H-M   'P 1'
#
loop_
_entity.id
_entity.type
_entity.pdbx_description
1 polymer ?
#
loop_
_entity_poly.entity_id
_entity_poly.type
_entity_poly.pdbx_seq_one_letter_code
_entity_poly.pdbx_strand_id
1 'polypeptide(L)'
;LTATATGHHAQHYGSLILIDPNVPDSNQPGQVKRITPDQLFMESELSPHKDPTNYGTCWPLSEEFYLCVYDPFSRSDAGEANNFGIYLLDCYGNRTLLYRDPKISCRDAMPIRPRARQTIVPHLTAVGKPLAPGEQAVSVDPASISPVSPVGLINVYDSKFPLTTSEDGTPAKIKSLRIVQLLPKTNPYAHNPAIGYGNQKGARRILGTVPVEEDGSAYFNLPIDIPVYFQALDENGVAVQGMRSATYVHAGEQLTCQGCHEERHSAITSRPRVPQAMRRAPSTIQPDVDGTNPLNFVRLVQPVLDAKCVSCHGGAASVSAESSGLTPDQAQKAAKLDLRDDTKTGHFSPSYEALRRFCFYYDDAAWTEPQTFPGKFGSNRSDLFRILKAPHYGLKLTEEELYRFTVWMDNNCDFYGAYDECELQRKGEKVFPWLE
;
A
#
# COMPACT_ATOMS: atom_id res chain seq x y z
N LEU A 1 -20.51 16.87 2.93
CA LEU A 1 -19.51 17.10 4.02
C LEU A 1 -18.69 18.33 3.67
N THR A 2 -18.12 19.06 4.64
CA THR A 2 -17.17 20.16 4.38
C THR A 2 -15.79 19.81 4.90
N ALA A 3 -14.75 20.26 4.22
CA ALA A 3 -13.36 20.06 4.64
C ALA A 3 -12.47 21.22 4.18
N THR A 4 -11.24 21.24 4.68
CA THR A 4 -10.15 22.11 4.18
C THR A 4 -9.19 21.24 3.39
N ALA A 5 -8.99 21.56 2.11
CA ALA A 5 -7.99 20.93 1.25
C ALA A 5 -6.63 21.59 1.52
N THR A 6 -5.72 20.85 2.15
CA THR A 6 -4.39 21.31 2.58
C THR A 6 -3.30 20.58 1.81
N GLY A 7 -2.15 21.22 1.61
CA GLY A 7 -0.96 20.58 1.04
C GLY A 7 -0.29 19.68 2.07
N HIS A 8 0.34 18.59 1.64
CA HIS A 8 0.93 17.63 2.58
C HIS A 8 2.19 18.15 3.26
N HIS A 9 2.91 19.10 2.66
CA HIS A 9 4.03 19.79 3.29
C HIS A 9 3.66 21.16 3.87
N ALA A 10 2.39 21.56 3.81
CA ALA A 10 1.95 22.88 4.25
C ALA A 10 1.39 22.84 5.68
N GLN A 11 1.17 24.04 6.26
CA GLN A 11 0.27 24.17 7.40
C GLN A 11 -1.17 23.72 7.01
N HIS A 12 -2.01 23.38 8.01
CA HIS A 12 -3.40 22.90 7.83
C HIS A 12 -4.39 23.97 7.32
N TYR A 13 -4.03 24.66 6.26
CA TYR A 13 -4.74 25.76 5.60
C TYR A 13 -4.75 25.53 4.08
N GLY A 14 -5.78 26.03 3.42
CA GLY A 14 -6.00 25.89 1.99
C GLY A 14 -7.47 26.01 1.63
N SER A 15 -7.85 25.61 0.42
CA SER A 15 -9.20 25.81 -0.10
C SER A 15 -10.25 25.11 0.77
N LEU A 16 -11.38 25.78 1.02
CA LEU A 16 -12.52 25.10 1.62
C LEU A 16 -13.29 24.37 0.53
N ILE A 17 -13.69 23.14 0.83
CA ILE A 17 -14.33 22.24 -0.11
C ILE A 17 -15.59 21.60 0.48
N LEU A 18 -16.54 21.30 -0.39
CA LEU A 18 -17.61 20.34 -0.19
C LEU A 18 -17.17 18.99 -0.75
N ILE A 19 -17.46 17.93 0.00
CA ILE A 19 -17.30 16.53 -0.42
C ILE A 19 -18.69 15.91 -0.45
N ASP A 20 -19.13 15.47 -1.62
CA ASP A 20 -20.38 14.71 -1.80
C ASP A 20 -20.07 13.21 -1.92
N PRO A 21 -20.29 12.42 -0.86
CA PRO A 21 -20.03 10.99 -0.90
C PRO A 21 -21.02 10.22 -1.76
N ASN A 22 -22.09 10.85 -2.29
CA ASN A 22 -23.06 10.17 -3.16
C ASN A 22 -22.67 10.20 -4.64
N VAL A 23 -21.69 11.02 -5.02
CA VAL A 23 -21.16 11.06 -6.37
C VAL A 23 -20.19 9.87 -6.56
N PRO A 24 -20.43 8.99 -7.54
CA PRO A 24 -19.58 7.83 -7.77
C PRO A 24 -18.11 8.18 -8.02
N ASP A 25 -17.20 7.31 -7.56
CA ASP A 25 -15.77 7.45 -7.79
C ASP A 25 -15.36 7.07 -9.21
N SER A 26 -15.16 8.11 -10.03
CA SER A 26 -14.69 8.00 -11.41
C SER A 26 -13.16 8.10 -11.55
N ASN A 27 -12.39 8.02 -10.44
CA ASN A 27 -10.97 8.39 -10.38
C ASN A 27 -10.71 9.83 -10.84
N GLN A 28 -11.69 10.71 -10.68
CA GLN A 28 -11.63 12.15 -10.96
C GLN A 28 -12.17 12.88 -9.72
N PRO A 29 -11.81 14.15 -9.47
CA PRO A 29 -12.24 14.89 -8.29
C PRO A 29 -13.71 15.34 -8.34
N GLY A 30 -14.60 14.60 -8.99
CA GLY A 30 -16.01 14.97 -9.21
C GLY A 30 -16.83 15.10 -7.92
N GLN A 31 -16.42 14.42 -6.85
CA GLN A 31 -17.04 14.53 -5.53
C GLN A 31 -16.65 15.80 -4.79
N VAL A 32 -15.61 16.50 -5.25
CA VAL A 32 -15.03 17.66 -4.57
C VAL A 32 -15.47 18.93 -5.29
N LYS A 33 -16.18 19.81 -4.57
CA LYS A 33 -16.54 21.15 -5.03
C LYS A 33 -15.87 22.20 -4.17
N ARG A 34 -15.21 23.18 -4.80
CA ARG A 34 -14.56 24.28 -4.09
C ARG A 34 -15.59 25.32 -3.63
N ILE A 35 -15.51 25.73 -2.37
CA ILE A 35 -16.32 26.81 -1.78
C ILE A 35 -15.60 28.15 -1.94
N THR A 36 -14.27 28.16 -1.85
CA THR A 36 -13.42 29.36 -1.94
C THR A 36 -12.66 29.39 -3.27
N PRO A 37 -13.27 29.84 -4.38
CA PRO A 37 -12.65 29.79 -5.71
C PRO A 37 -11.39 30.66 -5.83
N ASP A 38 -11.25 31.66 -4.96
CA ASP A 38 -10.08 32.55 -4.86
C ASP A 38 -8.86 31.87 -4.20
N GLN A 39 -9.00 30.65 -3.68
CA GLN A 39 -7.92 29.85 -3.12
C GLN A 39 -7.70 28.59 -3.97
N LEU A 40 -6.54 28.49 -4.60
CA LEU A 40 -6.14 27.30 -5.36
C LEU A 40 -5.75 26.14 -4.43
N PHE A 41 -5.85 24.92 -4.93
CA PHE A 41 -5.41 23.71 -4.23
C PHE A 41 -3.89 23.66 -4.14
N MET A 42 -3.39 23.70 -2.91
CA MET A 42 -1.97 23.59 -2.62
C MET A 42 -1.41 22.27 -3.17
N GLU A 43 -0.20 22.33 -3.74
CA GLU A 43 0.56 21.20 -4.31
C GLU A 43 -0.08 20.49 -5.53
N SER A 44 -1.35 20.76 -5.83
CA SER A 44 -2.04 20.27 -7.02
C SER A 44 -2.14 21.33 -8.13
N GLU A 45 -2.33 22.60 -7.75
CA GLU A 45 -2.45 23.74 -8.68
C GLU A 45 -1.41 24.82 -8.42
N LEU A 46 -0.69 24.73 -7.30
CA LEU A 46 0.28 25.71 -6.81
C LEU A 46 1.59 25.04 -6.41
N SER A 47 2.67 25.82 -6.40
CA SER A 47 3.97 25.33 -5.95
C SER A 47 3.93 25.11 -4.43
N PRO A 48 4.60 24.06 -3.92
CA PRO A 48 4.81 23.92 -2.49
C PRO A 48 5.58 25.16 -1.94
N HIS A 49 5.12 25.69 -0.81
CA HIS A 49 5.84 26.58 0.14
C HIS A 49 6.01 28.09 -0.13
N LYS A 50 5.28 28.75 -1.02
CA LYS A 50 5.36 30.24 -1.11
C LYS A 50 4.03 30.93 -1.37
N ASP A 51 2.99 30.14 -1.58
CA ASP A 51 1.70 30.64 -2.03
C ASP A 51 0.73 30.84 -0.86
N PRO A 52 -0.22 31.79 -0.98
CA PRO A 52 -1.16 32.12 0.09
C PRO A 52 -2.01 30.91 0.47
N THR A 53 -2.21 30.70 1.78
CA THR A 53 -3.11 29.67 2.32
C THR A 53 -4.14 30.31 3.23
N ASN A 54 -5.02 31.07 2.60
CA ASN A 54 -5.77 32.10 3.29
C ASN A 54 -6.92 31.57 4.14
N TYR A 55 -7.31 30.31 3.97
CA TYR A 55 -8.47 29.75 4.63
C TYR A 55 -8.10 28.50 5.43
N GLY A 56 -8.86 28.23 6.49
CA GLY A 56 -8.82 26.95 7.20
C GLY A 56 -10.07 26.72 8.02
N THR A 57 -10.09 25.58 8.72
CA THR A 57 -11.13 25.17 9.67
C THR A 57 -12.55 25.59 9.25
N CYS A 58 -13.18 24.80 8.38
CA CYS A 58 -14.54 25.05 7.96
C CYS A 58 -15.55 24.38 8.91
N TRP A 59 -16.53 25.15 9.38
CA TRP A 59 -17.71 24.64 10.08
C TRP A 59 -18.99 24.97 9.30
N PRO A 60 -19.75 23.98 8.81
CA PRO A 60 -20.96 24.23 8.05
C PRO A 60 -22.10 24.71 8.98
N LEU A 61 -22.70 25.85 8.66
CA LEU A 61 -23.92 26.35 9.32
C LEU A 61 -25.16 25.96 8.52
N SER A 62 -25.08 26.04 7.19
CA SER A 62 -26.10 25.61 6.23
C SER A 62 -25.43 25.23 4.90
N GLU A 63 -26.21 24.99 3.84
CA GLU A 63 -25.69 24.79 2.48
C GLU A 63 -25.05 26.07 1.90
N GLU A 64 -25.45 27.24 2.40
CA GLU A 64 -25.02 28.54 1.90
C GLU A 64 -24.00 29.22 2.81
N PHE A 65 -24.00 28.92 4.11
CA PHE A 65 -23.18 29.63 5.10
C PHE A 65 -22.25 28.70 5.88
N TYR A 66 -21.03 29.18 6.10
CA TYR A 66 -19.94 28.48 6.75
C TYR A 66 -19.25 29.43 7.72
N LEU A 67 -18.84 28.93 8.89
CA LEU A 67 -17.76 29.58 9.62
C LEU A 67 -16.43 29.09 9.06
N CYS A 68 -15.48 30.00 8.92
CA CYS A 68 -14.12 29.64 8.58
C CYS A 68 -13.12 30.51 9.33
N VAL A 69 -11.85 30.10 9.27
CA VAL A 69 -10.76 30.98 9.64
C VAL A 69 -10.13 31.54 8.37
N TYR A 70 -9.82 32.84 8.39
CA TYR A 70 -9.25 33.52 7.23
C TYR A 70 -8.19 34.55 7.60
N ASP A 71 -7.13 34.60 6.79
CA ASP A 71 -6.10 35.64 6.83
C ASP A 71 -5.60 35.98 5.40
N PRO A 72 -5.84 37.20 4.90
CA PRO A 72 -5.46 37.59 3.54
C PRO A 72 -3.95 37.61 3.28
N PHE A 73 -3.14 37.65 4.34
CA PHE A 73 -1.69 37.73 4.25
C PHE A 73 -0.99 36.44 4.66
N SER A 74 -1.76 35.39 4.97
CA SER A 74 -1.18 34.14 5.45
C SER A 74 -0.34 33.46 4.38
N ARG A 75 0.63 32.68 4.87
CA ARG A 75 1.48 31.87 4.02
C ARG A 75 1.60 30.44 4.55
N SER A 76 1.94 29.54 3.64
CA SER A 76 1.95 28.09 3.84
C SER A 76 3.22 27.56 4.50
N ASP A 77 4.25 28.37 4.61
CA ASP A 77 5.55 28.08 5.18
C ASP A 77 5.51 27.90 6.70
N ALA A 78 6.28 26.93 7.19
CA ALA A 78 6.38 26.62 8.60
C ALA A 78 7.10 27.77 9.34
N GLY A 79 6.51 28.21 10.46
CA GLY A 79 7.10 29.26 11.31
C GLY A 79 6.62 30.69 11.01
N GLU A 80 5.85 30.89 9.93
CA GLU A 80 5.27 32.21 9.65
C GLU A 80 4.16 32.60 10.63
N ALA A 81 4.16 33.89 11.00
CA ALA A 81 3.22 34.44 11.97
C ALA A 81 1.88 34.80 11.30
N ASN A 82 1.07 33.77 11.02
CA ASN A 82 -0.27 33.94 10.46
C ASN A 82 -1.28 34.45 11.52
N ASN A 83 -2.03 35.51 11.22
CA ASN A 83 -3.05 36.08 12.11
C ASN A 83 -4.47 35.80 11.60
N PHE A 84 -4.90 34.55 11.75
CA PHE A 84 -6.23 34.12 11.37
C PHE A 84 -7.31 34.80 12.24
N GLY A 85 -8.36 35.27 11.58
CA GLY A 85 -9.61 35.68 12.22
C GLY A 85 -10.72 34.67 11.94
N ILE A 86 -11.79 34.72 12.72
CA ILE A 86 -13.03 33.96 12.49
C ILE A 86 -13.94 34.79 11.58
N TYR A 87 -14.39 34.17 10.49
CA TYR A 87 -15.25 34.80 9.49
C TYR A 87 -16.52 33.97 9.27
N LEU A 88 -17.60 34.67 8.94
CA LEU A 88 -18.76 34.09 8.25
C LEU A 88 -18.48 34.16 6.75
N LEU A 89 -18.51 33.01 6.10
CA LEU A 89 -18.32 32.84 4.66
C LEU A 89 -19.63 32.35 4.04
N ASP A 90 -20.03 32.91 2.91
CA ASP A 90 -21.11 32.37 2.10
C ASP A 90 -20.62 31.57 0.88
N CYS A 91 -21.54 30.87 0.21
CA CYS A 91 -21.25 30.07 -0.97
C CYS A 91 -20.90 30.89 -2.24
N TYR A 92 -20.97 32.21 -2.16
CA TYR A 92 -20.57 33.15 -3.22
C TYR A 92 -19.17 33.75 -3.00
N GLY A 93 -18.53 33.43 -1.86
CA GLY A 93 -17.20 33.92 -1.51
C GLY A 93 -17.21 35.25 -0.73
N ASN A 94 -18.38 35.75 -0.32
CA ASN A 94 -18.44 36.91 0.56
C ASN A 94 -18.02 36.52 1.97
N ARG A 95 -17.27 37.42 2.62
CA ARG A 95 -16.66 37.20 3.92
C ARG A 95 -17.03 38.33 4.86
N THR A 96 -17.54 38.00 6.04
CA THR A 96 -17.76 38.95 7.14
C THR A 96 -16.89 38.57 8.32
N LEU A 97 -16.01 39.47 8.74
CA LEU A 97 -15.20 39.28 9.94
C LEU A 97 -16.13 39.25 11.17
N LEU A 98 -16.08 38.15 11.92
CA LEU A 98 -16.81 38.03 13.18
C LEU A 98 -15.91 38.42 14.36
N TYR A 99 -14.67 37.92 14.35
CA TYR A 99 -13.72 38.19 15.42
C TYR A 99 -12.29 37.99 14.96
N ARG A 100 -11.40 38.89 15.36
CA ARG A 100 -9.94 38.74 15.23
C ARG A 100 -9.29 39.35 16.46
N ASP A 101 -8.44 38.58 17.11
CA ASP A 101 -7.60 39.10 18.18
C ASP A 101 -6.31 39.70 17.58
N PRO A 102 -5.85 40.86 18.05
CA PRO A 102 -4.65 41.50 17.52
C PRO A 102 -3.34 40.81 17.96
N LYS A 103 -3.37 39.95 18.98
CA LYS A 103 -2.21 39.30 19.58
C LYS A 103 -2.14 37.80 19.29
N ILE A 104 -3.27 37.14 19.08
CA ILE A 104 -3.34 35.71 18.86
C ILE A 104 -4.15 35.34 17.61
N SER A 105 -3.67 34.30 16.91
CA SER A 105 -4.37 33.68 15.80
C SER A 105 -5.64 32.99 16.30
N CYS A 106 -6.81 33.37 15.78
CA CYS A 106 -8.09 32.75 16.13
C CYS A 106 -8.35 31.56 15.21
N ARG A 107 -8.50 30.36 15.79
CA ARG A 107 -8.59 29.08 15.07
C ARG A 107 -9.75 28.22 15.58
N ASP A 108 -10.12 27.17 14.83
CA ASP A 108 -10.98 26.08 15.28
C ASP A 108 -12.35 26.49 15.88
N ALA A 109 -13.01 27.47 15.24
CA ALA A 109 -14.29 27.97 15.68
C ALA A 109 -15.37 26.86 15.67
N MET A 110 -15.88 26.51 16.85
CA MET A 110 -16.96 25.54 17.01
C MET A 110 -18.18 26.20 17.68
N PRO A 111 -19.30 26.37 16.94
CA PRO A 111 -20.55 26.85 17.52
C PRO A 111 -21.06 25.94 18.65
N ILE A 112 -21.42 26.55 19.77
CA ILE A 112 -22.09 25.84 20.86
C ILE A 112 -23.58 25.77 20.53
N ARG A 113 -24.08 24.56 20.30
CA ARG A 113 -25.51 24.28 20.13
C ARG A 113 -25.88 22.94 20.78
N PRO A 114 -27.12 22.79 21.29
CA PRO A 114 -27.65 21.46 21.59
C PRO A 114 -27.55 20.55 20.35
N ARG A 115 -27.10 19.31 20.54
CA ARG A 115 -27.02 18.29 19.49
C ARG A 115 -27.67 17.00 19.98
N ALA A 116 -28.29 16.26 19.07
CA ALA A 116 -28.75 14.91 19.37
C ALA A 116 -27.54 14.05 19.77
N ARG A 117 -27.71 13.25 20.83
CA ARG A 117 -26.69 12.26 21.22
C ARG A 117 -26.55 11.25 20.08
N GLN A 118 -25.32 11.03 19.63
CA GLN A 118 -25.04 10.02 18.60
C GLN A 118 -25.46 8.63 19.10
N THR A 119 -25.94 7.81 18.17
CA THR A 119 -26.24 6.39 18.44
C THR A 119 -24.95 5.70 18.89
N ILE A 120 -25.00 5.02 20.03
CA ILE A 120 -23.89 4.21 20.51
C ILE A 120 -23.97 2.86 19.81
N VAL A 121 -22.97 2.55 18.98
CA VAL A 121 -22.80 1.23 18.38
C VAL A 121 -22.22 0.29 19.45
N PRO A 122 -22.75 -0.94 19.62
CA PRO A 122 -22.19 -1.90 20.55
C PRO A 122 -20.72 -2.19 20.24
N HIS A 123 -19.89 -2.23 21.28
CA HIS A 123 -18.49 -2.61 21.16
C HIS A 123 -18.38 -4.13 21.05
N LEU A 124 -18.00 -4.63 19.87
CA LEU A 124 -17.96 -6.06 19.56
C LEU A 124 -16.56 -6.68 19.63
N THR A 125 -15.50 -5.88 19.85
CA THR A 125 -14.14 -6.41 19.98
C THR A 125 -13.81 -6.73 21.44
N ALA A 126 -12.84 -7.63 21.66
CA ALA A 126 -12.39 -8.00 23.00
C ALA A 126 -11.52 -6.91 23.66
N VAL A 127 -11.00 -5.96 22.89
CA VAL A 127 -10.07 -4.91 23.33
C VAL A 127 -10.67 -3.52 23.13
N GLY A 128 -10.36 -2.57 24.02
CA GLY A 128 -10.73 -1.15 23.84
C GLY A 128 -12.20 -0.80 24.16
N LYS A 129 -12.89 -1.59 25.00
CA LYS A 129 -14.23 -1.23 25.50
C LYS A 129 -14.18 0.16 26.17
N PRO A 130 -14.93 1.17 25.68
CA PRO A 130 -15.01 2.46 26.33
C PRO A 130 -15.60 2.29 27.74
N LEU A 131 -14.93 2.84 28.75
CA LEU A 131 -15.41 2.77 30.13
C LEU A 131 -16.48 3.85 30.35
N ALA A 132 -17.63 3.45 30.90
CA ALA A 132 -18.54 4.44 31.47
C ALA A 132 -17.90 5.06 32.75
N PRO A 133 -18.29 6.29 33.14
CA PRO A 133 -17.82 6.87 34.38
C PRO A 133 -18.11 5.95 35.57
N GLY A 134 -17.06 5.51 36.28
CA GLY A 134 -17.15 4.58 37.41
C GLY A 134 -16.95 3.10 37.06
N GLU A 135 -16.84 2.74 35.79
CA GLU A 135 -16.44 1.39 35.37
C GLU A 135 -14.92 1.24 35.37
N GLN A 136 -14.46 0.08 35.82
CA GLN A 136 -13.05 -0.30 35.68
C GLN A 136 -12.86 -1.06 34.38
N ALA A 137 -11.70 -0.87 33.75
CA ALA A 137 -11.29 -1.72 32.64
C ALA A 137 -11.33 -3.18 33.06
N VAL A 138 -12.18 -3.96 32.38
CA VAL A 138 -12.10 -5.41 32.48
C VAL A 138 -10.82 -5.81 31.78
N SER A 139 -9.78 -6.17 32.54
CA SER A 139 -8.58 -6.75 31.99
C SER A 139 -8.94 -8.10 31.38
N VAL A 140 -8.86 -8.20 30.06
CA VAL A 140 -8.93 -9.50 29.39
C VAL A 140 -7.57 -10.17 29.57
N ASP A 141 -7.55 -11.40 30.07
CA ASP A 141 -6.32 -12.19 30.14
C ASP A 141 -5.76 -12.36 28.72
N PRO A 142 -4.56 -11.86 28.39
CA PRO A 142 -3.97 -12.01 27.07
C PRO A 142 -3.89 -13.47 26.62
N ALA A 143 -3.73 -14.43 27.54
CA ALA A 143 -3.70 -15.86 27.21
C ALA A 143 -5.06 -16.41 26.77
N SER A 144 -6.15 -15.70 27.07
CA SER A 144 -7.51 -16.06 26.63
C SER A 144 -7.89 -15.50 25.27
N ILE A 145 -7.06 -14.61 24.71
CA ILE A 145 -7.27 -13.99 23.40
C ILE A 145 -6.73 -14.91 22.31
N SER A 146 -7.57 -15.29 21.35
CA SER A 146 -7.11 -15.97 20.15
C SER A 146 -6.10 -15.08 19.41
N PRO A 147 -4.91 -15.58 19.04
CA PRO A 147 -3.90 -14.79 18.32
C PRO A 147 -4.29 -14.53 16.86
N VAL A 148 -5.42 -15.08 16.42
CA VAL A 148 -5.97 -14.93 15.08
C VAL A 148 -7.46 -14.61 15.13
N SER A 149 -7.94 -13.93 14.10
CA SER A 149 -9.36 -13.63 13.85
C SER A 149 -9.75 -14.07 12.43
N PRO A 150 -10.98 -14.57 12.22
CA PRO A 150 -11.41 -15.04 10.91
C PRO A 150 -11.69 -13.88 9.96
N VAL A 151 -11.24 -14.02 8.71
CA VAL A 151 -11.48 -13.12 7.58
C VAL A 151 -12.19 -13.88 6.47
N GLY A 152 -13.29 -13.30 5.98
CA GLY A 152 -14.06 -13.83 4.85
C GLY A 152 -14.05 -12.90 3.64
N LEU A 153 -13.93 -13.48 2.45
CA LEU A 153 -14.14 -12.81 1.16
C LEU A 153 -15.29 -13.50 0.44
N ILE A 154 -16.35 -12.75 0.11
CA ILE A 154 -17.55 -13.31 -0.52
C ILE A 154 -17.28 -13.67 -1.98
N ASN A 155 -16.62 -12.78 -2.73
CA ASN A 155 -16.27 -13.03 -4.13
C ASN A 155 -15.10 -12.15 -4.61
N VAL A 156 -13.95 -12.73 -4.89
CA VAL A 156 -12.80 -11.99 -5.43
C VAL A 156 -13.10 -11.32 -6.78
N TYR A 157 -14.01 -11.87 -7.58
CA TYR A 157 -14.39 -11.33 -8.89
C TYR A 157 -15.43 -10.20 -8.82
N ASP A 158 -15.94 -9.88 -7.63
CA ASP A 158 -16.71 -8.67 -7.40
C ASP A 158 -15.72 -7.52 -7.19
N SER A 159 -15.21 -6.97 -8.29
CA SER A 159 -14.07 -6.05 -8.28
C SER A 159 -14.35 -4.85 -9.18
N LYS A 160 -13.82 -3.68 -8.80
CA LYS A 160 -13.92 -2.44 -9.61
C LYS A 160 -13.41 -2.62 -11.04
N PHE A 161 -12.41 -3.50 -11.22
CA PHE A 161 -11.84 -3.84 -12.53
C PHE A 161 -12.00 -5.34 -12.79
N PRO A 162 -12.32 -5.76 -14.03
CA PRO A 162 -12.22 -7.16 -14.41
C PRO A 162 -10.82 -7.70 -14.14
N LEU A 163 -10.73 -8.85 -13.47
CA LEU A 163 -9.44 -9.49 -13.16
C LEU A 163 -8.89 -10.19 -14.42
N THR A 164 -7.77 -9.69 -14.95
CA THR A 164 -7.15 -10.21 -16.18
C THR A 164 -5.65 -10.48 -15.98
N THR A 165 -5.11 -11.52 -16.64
CA THR A 165 -3.72 -11.96 -16.47
C THR A 165 -2.70 -11.09 -17.21
N SER A 166 -3.11 -10.33 -18.22
CA SER A 166 -2.25 -9.38 -18.92
C SER A 166 -3.04 -8.29 -19.64
N GLU A 167 -2.36 -7.41 -20.39
CA GLU A 167 -2.99 -6.38 -21.23
C GLU A 167 -3.89 -6.96 -22.33
N ASP A 168 -3.73 -8.24 -22.69
CA ASP A 168 -4.56 -8.94 -23.66
C ASP A 168 -6.02 -9.15 -23.20
N GLY A 169 -6.31 -8.88 -21.93
CA GLY A 169 -7.66 -8.93 -21.36
C GLY A 169 -8.16 -10.35 -21.06
N THR A 170 -7.30 -11.36 -21.07
CA THR A 170 -7.70 -12.73 -20.73
C THR A 170 -8.14 -12.81 -19.27
N PRO A 171 -9.37 -13.29 -18.95
CA PRO A 171 -9.83 -13.40 -17.57
C PRO A 171 -8.91 -14.30 -16.74
N ALA A 172 -8.51 -13.81 -15.57
CA ALA A 172 -7.65 -14.55 -14.66
C ALA A 172 -8.44 -15.54 -13.81
N LYS A 173 -7.88 -16.72 -13.57
CA LYS A 173 -8.42 -17.68 -12.60
C LYS A 173 -7.69 -17.51 -11.27
N ILE A 174 -8.33 -16.83 -10.33
CA ILE A 174 -7.75 -16.64 -9.00
C ILE A 174 -7.80 -17.96 -8.22
N LYS A 175 -6.64 -18.38 -7.71
CA LYS A 175 -6.48 -19.64 -6.96
C LYS A 175 -6.15 -19.45 -5.49
N SER A 176 -5.55 -18.32 -5.14
CA SER A 176 -5.17 -18.03 -3.77
C SER A 176 -5.09 -16.53 -3.50
N LEU A 177 -5.13 -16.15 -2.22
CA LEU A 177 -4.74 -14.82 -1.78
C LEU A 177 -3.38 -14.92 -1.10
N ARG A 178 -2.42 -14.08 -1.51
CA ARG A 178 -1.18 -13.84 -0.76
C ARG A 178 -1.47 -12.82 0.33
N ILE A 179 -1.02 -13.11 1.55
CA ILE A 179 -1.16 -12.22 2.70
C ILE A 179 0.22 -11.63 2.99
N VAL A 180 0.33 -10.30 2.86
CA VAL A 180 1.58 -9.58 3.05
C VAL A 180 1.44 -8.60 4.19
N GLN A 181 2.30 -8.73 5.21
CA GLN A 181 2.42 -7.78 6.31
C GLN A 181 3.35 -6.64 5.88
N LEU A 182 2.90 -5.40 6.10
CA LEU A 182 3.71 -4.21 5.92
C LEU A 182 4.42 -3.89 7.25
N LEU A 183 5.75 -3.80 7.24
CA LEU A 183 6.50 -3.60 8.47
C LEU A 183 6.67 -2.11 8.80
N PRO A 184 6.32 -1.69 10.02
CA PRO A 184 6.53 -0.32 10.46
C PRO A 184 8.02 0.00 10.53
N LYS A 185 8.39 1.19 10.06
CA LYS A 185 9.77 1.67 10.12
C LYS A 185 10.12 2.09 11.55
N THR A 186 11.28 1.65 12.02
CA THR A 186 11.79 1.90 13.38
C THR A 186 12.46 3.28 13.53
N ASN A 187 12.61 4.04 12.44
CA ASN A 187 13.31 5.32 12.43
C ASN A 187 12.60 6.36 11.53
N PRO A 188 12.84 7.67 11.74
CA PRO A 188 12.14 8.73 11.02
C PRO A 188 12.71 9.05 9.62
N TYR A 189 13.78 8.38 9.20
CA TYR A 189 14.48 8.70 7.95
C TYR A 189 13.87 7.93 6.78
N ALA A 190 13.21 8.63 5.86
CA ALA A 190 12.44 8.03 4.77
C ALA A 190 13.20 6.94 3.98
N HIS A 191 14.48 7.16 3.68
CA HIS A 191 15.29 6.25 2.84
C HIS A 191 16.56 5.73 3.54
N ASN A 192 16.55 5.62 4.88
CA ASN A 192 17.67 5.04 5.63
C ASN A 192 17.20 3.90 6.57
N PRO A 193 17.54 2.62 6.29
CA PRO A 193 18.10 2.17 5.03
C PRO A 193 17.08 2.31 3.88
N ALA A 194 17.58 2.30 2.65
CA ALA A 194 16.76 2.05 1.47
C ALA A 194 16.41 0.56 1.44
N ILE A 195 15.12 0.22 1.33
CA ILE A 195 14.66 -1.18 1.36
C ILE A 195 14.81 -1.87 0.01
N GLY A 196 14.68 -1.14 -1.09
CA GLY A 196 14.84 -1.65 -2.45
C GLY A 196 14.88 -0.51 -3.47
N TYR A 197 14.55 -0.80 -4.74
CA TYR A 197 14.62 0.17 -5.82
C TYR A 197 13.69 1.38 -5.65
N GLY A 198 12.50 1.13 -5.08
CA GLY A 198 11.49 2.16 -4.88
C GLY A 198 11.85 3.08 -3.72
N ASN A 199 11.78 4.38 -3.96
CA ASN A 199 11.97 5.37 -2.92
C ASN A 199 10.79 5.35 -1.91
N GLN A 200 11.12 5.59 -0.65
CA GLN A 200 10.18 5.61 0.49
C GLN A 200 9.22 4.40 0.59
N LYS A 201 9.66 3.21 0.19
CA LYS A 201 8.88 1.96 0.34
C LYS A 201 9.22 1.24 1.62
N GLY A 202 8.20 0.64 2.25
CA GLY A 202 8.36 -0.10 3.49
C GLY A 202 8.76 -1.56 3.27
N ALA A 203 9.44 -2.14 4.25
CA ALA A 203 9.78 -3.55 4.28
C ALA A 203 8.53 -4.43 4.44
N ARG A 204 8.61 -5.67 3.94
CA ARG A 204 7.47 -6.60 3.85
C ARG A 204 7.81 -7.98 4.38
N ARG A 205 6.79 -8.66 4.91
CA ARG A 205 6.82 -10.12 5.10
C ARG A 205 5.64 -10.76 4.42
N ILE A 206 5.87 -11.86 3.73
CA ILE A 206 4.78 -12.68 3.21
C ILE A 206 4.44 -13.69 4.30
N LEU A 207 3.26 -13.58 4.89
CA LEU A 207 2.79 -14.53 5.90
C LEU A 207 2.50 -15.89 5.25
N GLY A 208 2.08 -15.86 3.99
CA GLY A 208 1.79 -17.05 3.20
C GLY A 208 0.62 -16.83 2.25
N THR A 209 0.01 -17.95 1.85
CA THR A 209 -1.16 -17.96 0.98
C THR A 209 -2.34 -18.71 1.60
N VAL A 210 -3.54 -18.38 1.15
CA VAL A 210 -4.80 -19.05 1.50
C VAL A 210 -5.60 -19.33 0.24
N PRO A 211 -6.34 -20.44 0.16
CA PRO A 211 -7.04 -20.82 -1.06
C PRO A 211 -8.24 -19.92 -1.35
N VAL A 212 -8.48 -19.69 -2.64
CA VAL A 212 -9.73 -19.12 -3.18
C VAL A 212 -10.49 -20.25 -3.85
N GLU A 213 -11.75 -20.42 -3.46
CA GLU A 213 -12.64 -21.45 -4.01
C GLU A 213 -13.07 -21.09 -5.44
N GLU A 214 -13.61 -22.07 -6.17
CA GLU A 214 -14.06 -21.88 -7.56
C GLU A 214 -15.20 -20.86 -7.71
N ASP A 215 -15.96 -20.56 -6.64
CA ASP A 215 -16.97 -19.49 -6.63
C ASP A 215 -16.43 -18.09 -6.28
N GLY A 216 -15.10 -17.97 -6.19
CA GLY A 216 -14.36 -16.75 -5.87
C GLY A 216 -14.25 -16.44 -4.38
N SER A 217 -14.78 -17.29 -3.49
CA SER A 217 -14.79 -17.03 -2.05
C SER A 217 -13.51 -17.49 -1.34
N ALA A 218 -13.15 -16.83 -0.25
CA ALA A 218 -12.05 -17.23 0.62
C ALA A 218 -12.44 -17.09 2.09
N TYR A 219 -11.91 -17.96 2.95
CA TYR A 219 -12.16 -17.91 4.39
C TYR A 219 -10.94 -18.46 5.14
N PHE A 220 -10.36 -17.66 6.03
CA PHE A 220 -9.07 -17.95 6.66
C PHE A 220 -8.89 -17.22 7.99
N ASN A 221 -7.96 -17.73 8.81
CA ASN A 221 -7.54 -17.06 10.04
C ASN A 221 -6.38 -16.10 9.76
N LEU A 222 -6.52 -14.85 10.19
CA LEU A 222 -5.50 -13.80 10.07
C LEU A 222 -4.97 -13.43 11.46
N PRO A 223 -3.65 -13.24 11.65
CA PRO A 223 -3.11 -12.75 12.92
C PRO A 223 -3.68 -11.37 13.26
N ILE A 224 -3.98 -11.16 14.54
CA ILE A 224 -4.56 -9.90 15.02
C ILE A 224 -3.51 -8.79 15.13
N ASP A 225 -3.97 -7.54 15.06
CA ASP A 225 -3.21 -6.32 15.35
C ASP A 225 -1.96 -6.08 14.49
N ILE A 226 -1.85 -6.76 13.34
CA ILE A 226 -0.81 -6.52 12.34
C ILE A 226 -1.38 -5.94 11.04
N PRO A 227 -0.74 -4.92 10.43
CA PRO A 227 -1.19 -4.34 9.18
C PRO A 227 -0.83 -5.25 7.99
N VAL A 228 -1.84 -5.75 7.29
CA VAL A 228 -1.68 -6.62 6.12
C VAL A 228 -2.38 -6.06 4.89
N TYR A 229 -1.94 -6.52 3.73
CA TYR A 229 -2.62 -6.33 2.46
C TYR A 229 -2.68 -7.64 1.69
N PHE A 230 -3.65 -7.76 0.79
CA PHE A 230 -3.87 -8.97 0.00
C PHE A 230 -3.46 -8.79 -1.46
N GLN A 231 -2.96 -9.87 -2.08
CA GLN A 231 -2.80 -9.99 -3.52
C GLN A 231 -3.61 -11.19 -4.02
N ALA A 232 -4.44 -11.00 -5.04
CA ALA A 232 -5.14 -12.08 -5.71
C ALA A 232 -4.18 -12.76 -6.70
N LEU A 233 -3.89 -14.05 -6.49
CA LEU A 233 -2.94 -14.80 -7.32
C LEU A 233 -3.66 -15.69 -8.33
N ASP A 234 -3.16 -15.70 -9.56
CA ASP A 234 -3.61 -16.63 -10.60
C ASP A 234 -3.13 -18.08 -10.37
N GLU A 235 -3.41 -18.98 -11.32
CA GLU A 235 -2.96 -20.37 -11.28
C GLU A 235 -1.43 -20.56 -11.30
N ASN A 236 -0.66 -19.54 -11.68
CA ASN A 236 0.80 -19.57 -11.72
C ASN A 236 1.42 -18.92 -10.48
N GLY A 237 0.62 -18.49 -9.50
CA GLY A 237 1.08 -17.78 -8.31
C GLY A 237 1.48 -16.32 -8.55
N VAL A 238 1.07 -15.74 -9.69
CA VAL A 238 1.37 -14.35 -10.06
C VAL A 238 0.27 -13.43 -9.55
N ALA A 239 0.65 -12.31 -8.94
CA ALA A 239 -0.30 -11.32 -8.49
C ALA A 239 -1.03 -10.64 -9.67
N VAL A 240 -2.34 -10.88 -9.75
CA VAL A 240 -3.23 -10.27 -10.74
C VAL A 240 -3.64 -8.88 -10.31
N GLN A 241 -4.01 -8.70 -9.04
CA GLN A 241 -4.34 -7.41 -8.42
C GLN A 241 -3.87 -7.41 -6.96
N GLY A 242 -3.45 -6.24 -6.47
CA GLY A 242 -3.00 -6.06 -5.09
C GLY A 242 -3.64 -4.84 -4.43
N MET A 243 -3.83 -4.91 -3.13
CA MET A 243 -4.20 -3.74 -2.35
C MET A 243 -3.03 -2.74 -2.28
N ARG A 244 -3.33 -1.44 -2.41
CA ARG A 244 -2.40 -0.34 -2.09
C ARG A 244 -2.75 0.35 -0.75
N SER A 245 -3.52 -0.34 0.08
CA SER A 245 -3.88 -0.01 1.44
C SER A 245 -3.56 -1.17 2.37
N ALA A 246 -3.59 -0.95 3.68
CA ALA A 246 -3.53 -2.02 4.67
C ALA A 246 -4.88 -2.15 5.39
N THR A 247 -5.15 -3.36 5.88
CA THR A 247 -6.22 -3.69 6.80
C THR A 247 -5.63 -4.51 7.94
N TYR A 248 -6.39 -4.69 9.01
CA TYR A 248 -6.02 -5.50 10.17
C TYR A 248 -7.30 -5.97 10.85
N VAL A 249 -7.17 -6.93 11.76
CA VAL A 249 -8.27 -7.45 12.57
C VAL A 249 -7.89 -7.40 14.03
N HIS A 250 -8.84 -7.07 14.88
CA HIS A 250 -8.67 -7.10 16.33
C HIS A 250 -9.07 -8.43 16.94
N ALA A 251 -8.62 -8.65 18.18
CA ALA A 251 -9.12 -9.72 19.04
C ALA A 251 -10.66 -9.74 19.10
N GLY A 252 -11.26 -10.87 18.71
CA GLY A 252 -12.71 -11.09 18.73
C GLY A 252 -13.48 -10.47 17.56
N GLU A 253 -12.80 -9.76 16.65
CA GLU A 253 -13.41 -9.24 15.42
C GLU A 253 -13.66 -10.37 14.42
N GLN A 254 -14.58 -10.14 13.48
CA GLN A 254 -14.70 -10.89 12.24
C GLN A 254 -14.77 -9.89 11.09
N LEU A 255 -13.82 -9.96 10.16
CA LEU A 255 -13.78 -9.09 8.99
C LEU A 255 -14.39 -9.82 7.80
N THR A 256 -15.31 -9.17 7.08
CA THR A 256 -15.86 -9.69 5.83
C THR A 256 -15.74 -8.65 4.72
N CYS A 257 -15.09 -9.03 3.64
CA CYS A 257 -15.01 -8.27 2.40
C CYS A 257 -16.06 -8.81 1.42
N GLN A 258 -16.86 -7.93 0.83
CA GLN A 258 -17.78 -8.31 -0.25
C GLN A 258 -16.98 -8.70 -1.50
N GLY A 259 -16.02 -7.88 -1.89
CA GLY A 259 -15.23 -8.10 -3.10
C GLY A 259 -13.80 -7.61 -3.02
N CYS A 260 -13.10 -7.68 -4.15
CA CYS A 260 -11.75 -7.14 -4.28
C CYS A 260 -11.83 -5.69 -4.75
N HIS A 261 -12.12 -4.78 -3.79
CA HIS A 261 -12.35 -3.36 -4.05
C HIS A 261 -13.65 -3.11 -4.85
N GLU A 262 -14.75 -3.70 -4.39
CA GLU A 262 -16.07 -3.63 -5.01
C GLU A 262 -16.64 -2.19 -5.07
N GLU A 263 -17.60 -1.99 -5.98
CA GLU A 263 -18.28 -0.70 -6.14
C GLU A 263 -19.16 -0.39 -4.92
N ARG A 264 -18.78 0.62 -4.14
CA ARG A 264 -19.46 0.99 -2.87
C ARG A 264 -20.91 1.44 -3.04
N HIS A 265 -21.26 1.95 -4.22
CA HIS A 265 -22.62 2.39 -4.55
C HIS A 265 -23.47 1.29 -5.20
N SER A 266 -22.89 0.12 -5.45
CA SER A 266 -23.64 -0.99 -5.98
C SER A 266 -24.49 -1.64 -4.88
N ALA A 267 -25.73 -2.00 -5.23
CA ALA A 267 -26.50 -2.86 -4.35
C ALA A 267 -25.80 -4.22 -4.28
N ILE A 268 -25.72 -4.79 -3.08
CA ILE A 268 -25.22 -6.14 -2.89
C ILE A 268 -26.06 -7.06 -3.77
N THR A 269 -25.43 -7.72 -4.74
CA THR A 269 -26.10 -8.78 -5.51
C THR A 269 -26.30 -9.95 -4.55
N SER A 270 -27.54 -10.13 -4.06
CA SER A 270 -27.84 -11.22 -3.13
C SER A 270 -27.47 -12.54 -3.80
N ARG A 271 -26.48 -13.26 -3.27
CA ARG A 271 -26.18 -14.61 -3.70
C ARG A 271 -27.19 -15.55 -3.03
N PRO A 272 -27.90 -16.41 -3.77
CA PRO A 272 -28.86 -17.34 -3.19
C PRO A 272 -28.20 -18.46 -2.35
N ARG A 273 -26.87 -18.49 -2.27
CA ARG A 273 -26.10 -19.57 -1.63
C ARG A 273 -24.98 -18.99 -0.78
N VAL A 274 -24.77 -19.59 0.39
CA VAL A 274 -23.60 -19.34 1.24
C VAL A 274 -22.32 -19.63 0.44
N PRO A 275 -21.32 -18.73 0.41
CA PRO A 275 -20.06 -18.96 -0.31
C PRO A 275 -19.38 -20.26 0.10
N GLN A 276 -18.73 -20.95 -0.83
CA GLN A 276 -18.11 -22.27 -0.58
C GLN A 276 -17.12 -22.24 0.58
N ALA A 277 -16.28 -21.21 0.67
CA ALA A 277 -15.28 -21.09 1.71
C ALA A 277 -15.89 -20.98 3.11
N MET A 278 -17.09 -20.39 3.23
CA MET A 278 -17.80 -20.22 4.51
C MET A 278 -18.56 -21.47 4.96
N ARG A 279 -18.54 -22.56 4.18
CA ARG A 279 -19.14 -23.86 4.56
C ARG A 279 -18.18 -24.78 5.30
N ARG A 280 -16.94 -24.34 5.49
CA ARG A 280 -15.87 -25.08 6.17
C ARG A 280 -15.19 -24.16 7.20
N ALA A 281 -14.35 -24.76 8.03
CA ALA A 281 -13.52 -23.99 8.95
C ALA A 281 -12.57 -23.03 8.19
N PRO A 282 -12.18 -21.90 8.81
CA PRO A 282 -11.19 -20.99 8.22
C PRO A 282 -9.89 -21.73 7.89
N SER A 283 -9.34 -21.45 6.71
CA SER A 283 -8.04 -21.99 6.29
C SER A 283 -6.91 -21.48 7.18
N THR A 284 -5.94 -22.34 7.48
CA THR A 284 -4.64 -21.91 8.03
C THR A 284 -3.76 -21.37 6.90
N ILE A 285 -3.08 -20.26 7.15
CA ILE A 285 -2.13 -19.66 6.22
C ILE A 285 -1.02 -20.68 5.92
N GLN A 286 -0.80 -20.99 4.64
CA GLN A 286 0.30 -21.84 4.20
C GLN A 286 1.54 -20.98 4.01
N PRO A 287 2.65 -21.23 4.75
CA PRO A 287 3.88 -20.47 4.59
C PRO A 287 4.39 -20.48 3.16
N ASP A 288 4.98 -19.36 2.73
CA ASP A 288 5.57 -19.21 1.40
C ASP A 288 7.04 -19.71 1.39
N VAL A 289 7.70 -19.71 0.24
CA VAL A 289 9.08 -20.18 0.05
C VAL A 289 10.09 -19.44 0.93
N ASP A 290 11.21 -20.10 1.25
CA ASP A 290 12.24 -19.46 2.07
C ASP A 290 12.78 -18.17 1.43
N GLY A 291 13.03 -17.18 2.28
CA GLY A 291 13.44 -15.83 1.88
C GLY A 291 12.30 -14.83 1.70
N THR A 292 11.04 -15.23 1.93
CA THR A 292 9.86 -14.33 1.84
C THR A 292 9.37 -13.79 3.21
N ASN A 293 9.81 -14.40 4.32
CA ASN A 293 9.38 -14.04 5.67
C ASN A 293 10.56 -13.93 6.65
N PRO A 294 11.19 -12.75 6.79
CA PRO A 294 10.96 -11.53 6.00
C PRO A 294 11.52 -11.62 4.57
N LEU A 295 11.00 -10.78 3.66
CA LEU A 295 11.41 -10.79 2.24
C LEU A 295 12.85 -10.30 2.10
N ASN A 296 13.77 -11.13 1.59
CA ASN A 296 15.17 -10.75 1.43
C ASN A 296 15.73 -11.31 0.11
N PHE A 297 16.28 -10.42 -0.72
CA PHE A 297 16.75 -10.78 -2.06
C PHE A 297 17.88 -11.83 -2.04
N VAL A 298 18.84 -11.70 -1.12
CA VAL A 298 20.00 -12.60 -0.99
C VAL A 298 19.56 -14.03 -0.63
N ARG A 299 18.48 -14.17 0.15
CA ARG A 299 17.93 -15.49 0.52
C ARG A 299 16.94 -16.03 -0.51
N LEU A 300 16.19 -15.13 -1.16
CA LEU A 300 15.08 -15.49 -2.03
C LEU A 300 15.52 -15.77 -3.46
N VAL A 301 16.27 -14.83 -4.06
CA VAL A 301 16.55 -14.76 -5.50
C VAL A 301 17.99 -15.15 -5.84
N GLN A 302 18.96 -14.64 -5.08
CA GLN A 302 20.38 -14.88 -5.33
C GLN A 302 20.75 -16.37 -5.47
N PRO A 303 20.20 -17.31 -4.67
CA PRO A 303 20.55 -18.72 -4.81
C PRO A 303 20.17 -19.30 -6.18
N VAL A 304 19.09 -18.80 -6.80
CA VAL A 304 18.70 -19.20 -8.16
C VAL A 304 19.64 -18.59 -9.19
N LEU A 305 20.04 -17.33 -9.01
CA LEU A 305 21.02 -16.66 -9.87
C LEU A 305 22.36 -17.39 -9.87
N ASP A 306 22.87 -17.75 -8.69
CA ASP A 306 24.14 -18.45 -8.53
C ASP A 306 24.11 -19.83 -9.21
N ALA A 307 23.00 -20.56 -9.07
CA ALA A 307 22.84 -21.89 -9.62
C ALA A 307 22.62 -21.91 -11.15
N LYS A 308 21.95 -20.89 -11.70
CA LYS A 308 21.40 -20.93 -13.08
C LYS A 308 21.92 -19.85 -14.02
N CYS A 309 22.43 -18.74 -13.50
CA CYS A 309 22.69 -17.55 -14.30
C CYS A 309 24.17 -17.13 -14.26
N VAL A 310 24.83 -17.23 -13.11
CA VAL A 310 26.19 -16.71 -12.90
C VAL A 310 27.23 -17.33 -13.82
N SER A 311 27.07 -18.58 -14.24
CA SER A 311 28.01 -19.25 -15.16
C SER A 311 28.16 -18.54 -16.51
N CYS A 312 27.13 -17.81 -16.95
CA CYS A 312 27.13 -17.02 -18.19
C CYS A 312 27.14 -15.50 -17.91
N HIS A 313 26.58 -15.08 -16.77
CA HIS A 313 26.43 -13.69 -16.36
C HIS A 313 27.34 -13.32 -15.17
N GLY A 314 28.58 -13.78 -15.16
CA GLY A 314 29.56 -13.47 -14.11
C GLY A 314 30.43 -12.24 -14.41
N GLY A 315 29.98 -11.36 -15.32
CA GLY A 315 30.74 -10.21 -15.80
C GLY A 315 31.82 -10.53 -16.84
N ALA A 316 32.62 -9.53 -17.22
CA ALA A 316 33.62 -9.59 -18.30
C ALA A 316 34.70 -10.68 -18.12
N ALA A 317 34.92 -11.16 -16.90
CA ALA A 317 35.91 -12.19 -16.58
C ALA A 317 35.37 -13.63 -16.65
N SER A 318 34.07 -13.83 -16.91
CA SER A 318 33.38 -15.11 -16.66
C SER A 318 33.20 -16.04 -17.87
N VAL A 319 33.52 -15.64 -19.10
CA VAL A 319 33.10 -16.42 -20.29
C VAL A 319 34.23 -16.62 -21.29
N SER A 320 34.66 -17.87 -21.50
CA SER A 320 35.15 -18.32 -22.80
C SER A 320 33.97 -18.92 -23.57
N ALA A 321 33.87 -18.63 -24.88
CA ALA A 321 32.79 -19.16 -25.73
C ALA A 321 32.76 -20.70 -25.75
N GLU A 322 33.90 -21.33 -25.47
CA GLU A 322 34.11 -22.78 -25.52
C GLU A 322 33.47 -23.53 -24.33
N SER A 323 33.32 -22.91 -23.16
CA SER A 323 32.79 -23.57 -21.95
C SER A 323 31.30 -23.34 -21.69
N SER A 324 30.68 -22.43 -22.44
CA SER A 324 29.30 -21.93 -22.18
C SER A 324 28.26 -22.40 -23.20
N GLY A 325 28.70 -22.99 -24.33
CA GLY A 325 27.80 -23.36 -25.44
C GLY A 325 27.16 -22.16 -26.15
N LEU A 326 27.64 -20.94 -25.87
CA LEU A 326 27.17 -19.68 -26.45
C LEU A 326 28.01 -19.29 -27.68
N THR A 327 27.40 -18.57 -28.62
CA THR A 327 28.16 -17.90 -29.69
C THR A 327 28.99 -16.74 -29.11
N PRO A 328 30.08 -16.29 -29.78
CA PRO A 328 30.88 -15.16 -29.30
C PRO A 328 30.06 -13.90 -29.00
N ASP A 329 29.07 -13.57 -29.85
CA ASP A 329 28.18 -12.43 -29.64
C ASP A 329 27.27 -12.60 -28.42
N GLN A 330 26.81 -13.82 -28.16
CA GLN A 330 25.98 -14.15 -26.99
C GLN A 330 26.80 -14.05 -25.71
N ALA A 331 28.02 -14.62 -25.69
CA ALA A 331 28.96 -14.52 -24.58
C ALA A 331 29.31 -13.05 -24.26
N GLN A 332 29.56 -12.24 -25.29
CA GLN A 332 29.84 -10.81 -25.11
C GLN A 332 28.65 -10.04 -24.53
N LYS A 333 27.41 -10.36 -24.95
CA LYS A 333 26.20 -9.76 -24.38
C LYS A 333 25.96 -10.21 -22.94
N ALA A 334 26.15 -11.49 -22.64
CA ALA A 334 25.96 -12.05 -21.30
C ALA A 334 26.94 -11.44 -20.29
N ALA A 335 28.20 -11.26 -20.68
CA ALA A 335 29.26 -10.66 -19.88
C ALA A 335 29.03 -9.18 -19.50
N LYS A 336 28.08 -8.48 -20.14
CA LYS A 336 27.69 -7.10 -19.77
C LYS A 336 26.78 -7.04 -18.54
N LEU A 337 26.30 -8.19 -18.07
CA LEU A 337 25.47 -8.32 -16.89
C LEU A 337 26.24 -9.16 -15.86
N ASP A 338 26.47 -8.60 -14.67
CA ASP A 338 27.13 -9.30 -13.57
C ASP A 338 26.07 -9.63 -12.51
N LEU A 339 25.77 -10.91 -12.36
CA LEU A 339 24.77 -11.45 -11.45
C LEU A 339 25.39 -12.16 -10.24
N ARG A 340 26.71 -12.03 -10.05
CA ARG A 340 27.38 -12.58 -8.88
C ARG A 340 26.96 -11.84 -7.62
N ASP A 341 26.90 -12.58 -6.54
CA ASP A 341 26.77 -12.00 -5.22
C ASP A 341 28.10 -11.40 -4.77
N ASP A 342 28.23 -10.07 -4.84
CA ASP A 342 29.31 -9.34 -4.17
C ASP A 342 28.73 -8.39 -3.13
N THR A 343 28.49 -8.95 -1.95
CA THR A 343 27.95 -8.24 -0.78
C THR A 343 29.00 -7.38 -0.08
N LYS A 344 30.22 -7.26 -0.61
CA LYS A 344 31.31 -6.46 -0.01
C LYS A 344 31.34 -5.02 -0.49
N THR A 345 30.54 -4.66 -1.50
CA THR A 345 30.52 -3.31 -2.08
C THR A 345 29.09 -2.73 -2.10
N GLY A 346 28.94 -1.42 -1.85
CA GLY A 346 27.67 -0.68 -1.99
C GLY A 346 26.58 -0.96 -0.94
N HIS A 347 25.39 -0.37 -1.11
CA HIS A 347 24.20 -0.58 -0.24
C HIS A 347 23.34 -1.77 -0.65
N PHE A 348 23.35 -2.13 -1.94
CA PHE A 348 22.77 -3.35 -2.50
C PHE A 348 23.84 -4.17 -3.23
N SER A 349 23.58 -5.46 -3.50
CA SER A 349 24.51 -6.30 -4.27
C SER A 349 24.54 -5.90 -5.76
N PRO A 350 25.65 -6.14 -6.49
CA PRO A 350 25.72 -5.88 -7.92
C PRO A 350 24.68 -6.63 -8.73
N SER A 351 24.38 -7.88 -8.37
CA SER A 351 23.35 -8.70 -9.00
C SER A 351 21.96 -8.06 -8.90
N TYR A 352 21.63 -7.50 -7.73
CA TYR A 352 20.40 -6.75 -7.53
C TYR A 352 20.37 -5.52 -8.43
N GLU A 353 21.40 -4.68 -8.43
CA GLU A 353 21.42 -3.48 -9.28
C GLU A 353 21.36 -3.80 -10.77
N ALA A 354 21.99 -4.90 -11.20
CA ALA A 354 21.99 -5.36 -12.58
C ALA A 354 20.58 -5.72 -13.09
N LEU A 355 19.70 -6.21 -12.22
CA LEU A 355 18.33 -6.59 -12.56
C LEU A 355 17.36 -5.40 -12.64
N ARG A 356 17.71 -4.24 -12.07
CA ARG A 356 16.82 -3.08 -11.91
C ARG A 356 16.11 -2.67 -13.20
N ARG A 357 16.84 -2.66 -14.32
CA ARG A 357 16.30 -2.23 -15.64
C ARG A 357 15.26 -3.16 -16.24
N PHE A 358 15.11 -4.36 -15.72
CA PHE A 358 14.14 -5.36 -16.19
C PHE A 358 12.92 -5.48 -15.27
N CYS A 359 12.93 -4.76 -14.15
CA CYS A 359 11.92 -4.88 -13.10
C CYS A 359 10.95 -3.70 -13.15
N PHE A 360 9.67 -3.99 -12.98
CA PHE A 360 8.69 -2.98 -12.62
C PHE A 360 8.66 -2.83 -11.09
N TYR A 361 8.67 -1.59 -10.62
CA TYR A 361 8.48 -1.25 -9.22
C TYR A 361 7.81 0.13 -9.15
N TYR A 362 7.01 0.34 -8.10
CA TYR A 362 6.47 1.65 -7.79
C TYR A 362 7.58 2.48 -7.15
N ASP A 363 7.92 3.60 -7.79
CA ASP A 363 8.92 4.55 -7.31
C ASP A 363 8.27 5.88 -6.94
N ASP A 364 8.81 6.57 -5.94
CA ASP A 364 8.24 7.82 -5.41
C ASP A 364 8.66 9.08 -6.20
N ALA A 365 9.42 8.92 -7.29
CA ALA A 365 9.95 10.07 -8.03
C ALA A 365 8.89 10.84 -8.85
N ALA A 366 7.65 10.34 -8.95
CA ALA A 366 6.51 10.99 -9.59
C ALA A 366 5.18 10.46 -9.02
N TRP A 367 4.06 11.12 -9.35
CA TRP A 367 2.70 10.68 -9.05
C TRP A 367 2.47 9.21 -9.47
N THR A 368 2.66 8.26 -8.55
CA THR A 368 2.38 6.84 -8.82
C THR A 368 0.88 6.58 -8.89
N GLU A 369 0.48 5.59 -9.68
CA GLU A 369 -0.93 5.21 -9.80
C GLU A 369 -1.47 4.78 -8.42
N PRO A 370 -2.49 5.43 -7.84
CA PRO A 370 -2.92 5.19 -6.45
C PRO A 370 -3.47 3.77 -6.20
N GLN A 371 -3.63 2.99 -7.26
CA GLN A 371 -4.17 1.63 -7.25
C GLN A 371 -3.37 0.75 -8.22
N THR A 372 -3.36 -0.56 -7.98
CA THR A 372 -2.88 -1.51 -8.99
C THR A 372 -3.99 -1.77 -10.02
N PHE A 373 -3.63 -1.91 -11.29
CA PHE A 373 -4.56 -2.38 -12.32
C PHE A 373 -4.32 -3.86 -12.61
N PRO A 374 -5.38 -4.67 -12.80
CA PRO A 374 -5.23 -6.09 -13.08
C PRO A 374 -4.26 -6.40 -14.22
N GLY A 375 -3.27 -7.27 -13.97
CA GLY A 375 -2.28 -7.68 -14.96
C GLY A 375 -1.26 -6.60 -15.37
N LYS A 376 -1.25 -5.43 -14.71
CA LYS A 376 -0.41 -4.27 -15.07
C LYS A 376 0.54 -3.81 -13.96
N PHE A 377 0.96 -4.72 -13.08
CA PHE A 377 1.98 -4.44 -12.05
C PHE A 377 2.78 -5.70 -11.74
N GLY A 378 3.77 -5.58 -10.84
CA GLY A 378 4.56 -6.70 -10.35
C GLY A 378 5.23 -7.50 -11.46
N SER A 379 5.17 -8.83 -11.36
CA SER A 379 5.72 -9.73 -12.38
C SER A 379 5.10 -9.52 -13.76
N ASN A 380 3.79 -9.27 -13.85
CA ASN A 380 3.11 -9.09 -15.14
C ASN A 380 3.59 -7.85 -15.92
N ARG A 381 4.05 -6.81 -15.21
CA ARG A 381 4.63 -5.60 -15.83
C ARG A 381 6.15 -5.65 -15.96
N SER A 382 6.82 -6.59 -15.30
CA SER A 382 8.28 -6.73 -15.34
C SER A 382 8.74 -7.50 -16.58
N ASP A 383 9.66 -6.93 -17.37
CA ASP A 383 10.27 -7.62 -18.50
C ASP A 383 11.09 -8.83 -18.07
N LEU A 384 11.66 -8.79 -16.86
CA LEU A 384 12.35 -9.92 -16.27
C LEU A 384 11.46 -11.18 -16.24
N PHE A 385 10.18 -11.05 -15.89
CA PHE A 385 9.28 -12.20 -15.86
C PHE A 385 9.08 -12.82 -17.25
N ARG A 386 8.96 -12.00 -18.30
CA ARG A 386 8.90 -12.50 -19.69
C ARG A 386 10.19 -13.22 -20.09
N ILE A 387 11.34 -12.65 -19.74
CA ILE A 387 12.66 -13.24 -20.01
C ILE A 387 12.79 -14.59 -19.32
N LEU A 388 12.38 -14.70 -18.05
CA LEU A 388 12.49 -15.94 -17.26
C LEU A 388 11.52 -17.03 -17.71
N LYS A 389 10.33 -16.66 -18.23
CA LYS A 389 9.37 -17.63 -18.82
C LYS A 389 9.78 -18.10 -20.21
N ALA A 390 10.50 -17.28 -20.96
CA ALA A 390 10.97 -17.63 -22.29
C ALA A 390 12.13 -18.64 -22.21
N PRO A 391 12.29 -19.55 -23.19
CA PRO A 391 13.48 -20.38 -23.29
C PRO A 391 14.74 -19.50 -23.38
N HIS A 392 15.70 -19.71 -22.47
CA HIS A 392 16.93 -18.92 -22.41
C HIS A 392 18.13 -19.81 -22.68
N TYR A 393 18.47 -20.00 -23.95
CA TYR A 393 19.62 -20.81 -24.41
C TYR A 393 19.69 -22.22 -23.80
N GLY A 394 18.54 -22.89 -23.71
CA GLY A 394 18.42 -24.25 -23.15
C GLY A 394 18.26 -24.32 -21.64
N LEU A 395 18.37 -23.18 -20.93
CA LEU A 395 18.02 -23.08 -19.52
C LEU A 395 16.49 -23.08 -19.36
N LYS A 396 15.99 -23.93 -18.46
CA LYS A 396 14.60 -23.92 -17.99
C LYS A 396 14.61 -23.93 -16.46
N LEU A 397 13.93 -22.97 -15.86
CA LEU A 397 13.71 -22.93 -14.42
C LEU A 397 12.64 -23.96 -14.02
N THR A 398 12.77 -24.50 -12.83
CA THR A 398 11.68 -25.20 -12.13
C THR A 398 10.58 -24.22 -11.75
N GLU A 399 9.40 -24.74 -11.38
CA GLU A 399 8.28 -23.90 -10.93
C GLU A 399 8.64 -23.07 -9.69
N GLU A 400 9.32 -23.67 -8.71
CA GLU A 400 9.78 -22.96 -7.52
C GLU A 400 10.84 -21.90 -7.84
N GLU A 401 11.82 -22.23 -8.69
CA GLU A 401 12.86 -21.27 -9.09
C GLU A 401 12.27 -20.05 -9.79
N LEU A 402 11.29 -20.23 -10.68
CA LEU A 402 10.58 -19.12 -11.31
C LEU A 402 9.75 -18.34 -10.28
N TYR A 403 9.03 -19.05 -9.41
CA TYR A 403 8.16 -18.45 -8.41
C TYR A 403 8.93 -17.55 -7.43
N ARG A 404 10.17 -17.88 -7.07
CA ARG A 404 11.04 -17.03 -6.23
C ARG A 404 11.26 -15.64 -6.83
N PHE A 405 11.43 -15.53 -8.15
CA PHE A 405 11.45 -14.25 -8.84
C PHE A 405 10.07 -13.60 -8.89
N THR A 406 9.01 -14.38 -9.13
CA THR A 406 7.63 -13.88 -9.18
C THR A 406 7.22 -13.18 -7.88
N VAL A 407 7.37 -13.85 -6.74
CA VAL A 407 6.99 -13.27 -5.44
C VAL A 407 7.86 -12.06 -5.08
N TRP A 408 9.13 -12.04 -5.49
CA TRP A 408 9.99 -10.87 -5.33
C TRP A 408 9.51 -9.67 -6.16
N MET A 409 9.22 -9.86 -7.45
CA MET A 409 8.73 -8.80 -8.35
C MET A 409 7.35 -8.29 -7.94
N ASP A 410 6.44 -9.18 -7.53
CA ASP A 410 5.10 -8.83 -7.06
C ASP A 410 5.12 -7.99 -5.77
N ASN A 411 6.21 -8.05 -5.01
CA ASN A 411 6.41 -7.31 -3.76
C ASN A 411 7.45 -6.18 -3.94
N ASN A 412 7.36 -5.49 -5.07
CA ASN A 412 8.09 -4.26 -5.36
C ASN A 412 9.63 -4.42 -5.46
N CYS A 413 10.10 -5.64 -5.68
CA CYS A 413 11.52 -5.95 -5.85
C CYS A 413 12.37 -5.52 -4.66
N ASP A 414 11.90 -5.64 -3.42
CA ASP A 414 12.65 -5.24 -2.23
C ASP A 414 13.96 -6.06 -2.09
N PHE A 415 15.00 -5.44 -1.53
CA PHE A 415 16.26 -6.10 -1.18
C PHE A 415 16.27 -6.57 0.27
N TYR A 416 15.91 -5.68 1.20
CA TYR A 416 15.87 -5.92 2.64
C TYR A 416 14.47 -6.28 3.13
N GLY A 417 14.41 -7.16 4.13
CA GLY A 417 13.16 -7.60 4.76
C GLY A 417 12.88 -6.93 6.10
N ALA A 418 13.84 -6.16 6.61
CA ALA A 418 13.73 -5.37 7.83
C ALA A 418 14.56 -4.09 7.69
N TYR A 419 14.32 -3.11 8.55
CA TYR A 419 15.04 -1.83 8.56
C TYR A 419 16.36 -1.87 9.34
N ASP A 420 16.60 -2.96 10.07
CA ASP A 420 17.69 -3.11 11.02
C ASP A 420 18.70 -4.16 10.52
N GLU A 421 19.93 -4.13 11.04
CA GLU A 421 20.97 -5.15 10.80
C GLU A 421 21.22 -5.47 9.31
N CYS A 422 21.24 -4.45 8.44
CA CYS A 422 21.43 -4.60 7.00
C CYS A 422 22.65 -5.46 6.62
N GLU A 423 23.75 -5.37 7.37
CA GLU A 423 24.95 -6.17 7.14
C GLU A 423 24.73 -7.68 7.33
N LEU A 424 23.87 -8.09 8.27
CA LEU A 424 23.52 -9.50 8.46
C LEU A 424 22.59 -9.97 7.34
N GLN A 425 21.59 -9.15 7.00
CA GLN A 425 20.68 -9.40 5.89
C GLN A 425 21.42 -9.57 4.54
N ARG A 426 22.47 -8.77 4.30
CA ARG A 426 23.34 -8.89 3.12
C ARG A 426 24.10 -10.21 3.08
N LYS A 427 24.47 -10.77 4.22
CA LYS A 427 25.15 -12.07 4.31
C LYS A 427 24.18 -13.26 4.19
N GLY A 428 22.90 -12.99 3.95
CA GLY A 428 21.86 -14.02 3.91
C GLY A 428 21.40 -14.49 5.28
N GLU A 429 21.78 -13.81 6.37
CA GLU A 429 21.26 -14.11 7.70
C GLU A 429 19.81 -13.63 7.84
N LYS A 430 19.01 -14.39 8.59
CA LYS A 430 17.60 -14.08 8.81
C LYS A 430 17.47 -13.07 9.96
N VAL A 431 17.14 -11.83 9.62
CA VAL A 431 16.84 -10.76 10.57
C VAL A 431 15.33 -10.57 10.64
N PHE A 432 14.78 -10.56 11.85
CA PHE A 432 13.39 -10.16 12.09
C PHE A 432 13.35 -8.69 12.53
N PRO A 433 12.34 -7.90 12.10
CA PRO A 433 12.19 -6.52 12.51
C PRO A 433 11.87 -6.42 14.00
N TRP A 434 12.22 -5.28 14.58
CA TRP A 434 11.99 -5.02 16.00
C TRP A 434 10.52 -4.67 16.33
N LEU A 435 9.79 -4.14 15.34
CA LEU A 435 8.37 -3.79 15.44
C LEU A 435 7.58 -4.67 14.45
N GLU A 436 6.50 -5.28 14.93
CA GLU A 436 5.59 -6.13 14.15
C GLU A 436 4.19 -5.53 14.04
#